data_AF-A0A183AAM3-F1
#
_entry.id   AF-A0A183AAM3-F1
#
_cell.length_a   1.000
_cell.length_b   1.000
_cell.length_c   1.000
_cell.angle_alpha   90.00
_cell.angle_beta   90.00
_cell.angle_gamma   90.00
#
_symmetry.space_group_name_H-M   'P 1'
#
loop_
_entity.id
_entity.type
_entity.pdbx_description
1 polymer ?
#
loop_
_entity_poly.entity_id
_entity_poly.type
_entity_poly.pdbx_seq_one_letter_code
_entity_poly.pdbx_strand_id
1 'polypeptide(L)'
;MTQQLFTPSECLALLAVFSDACREVDLLLNIGKQNFHEKNTLGSRCSQANSDTLLTELNKIFFQTLLRYEKARREDYLELPDGTFRKLNDEESIKVKYLEIVSRVSATLKALLLEIDETGTITALEKYCSQEQAELEKLETFVSSAAEKEQDLARLQEDVQALQREILSDTIEYTNTIENLKHEFQELREMACMTIQYKSKEYATKLQSELGRQANEMKELSGRVEHVKAVIAQVSRVAEETNSWLFTDISNKINLADFIPTNDHPAILAEKVKRINAQLEEKKALHEELLKQYEECEAICMADEREKEGAHLREEYAKKFVLAVVQIQSWWRTMIELRGIRTRKKRKGKKGDRKKPG
;
A
#
# COMPACT_ATOMS: atom_id res chain seq x y z
N MET A 1 -6.33 -136.93 36.78
CA MET A 1 -4.85 -136.91 36.73
C MET A 1 -4.43 -135.54 36.25
N THR A 2 -4.13 -134.64 37.17
CA THR A 2 -3.78 -133.24 36.91
C THR A 2 -2.26 -133.13 36.83
N GLN A 3 -1.74 -132.86 35.64
CA GLN A 3 -0.32 -132.54 35.43
C GLN A 3 0.05 -131.32 36.27
N GLN A 4 1.00 -131.48 37.20
CA GLN A 4 1.62 -130.35 37.88
C GLN A 4 2.43 -129.56 36.83
N LEU A 5 1.92 -128.39 36.44
CA LEU A 5 2.47 -127.60 35.33
C LEU A 5 3.70 -126.76 35.70
N PHE A 6 4.06 -126.62 36.98
CA PHE A 6 5.25 -125.88 37.41
C PHE A 6 5.86 -126.47 38.67
N THR A 7 7.19 -126.48 38.74
CA THR A 7 7.95 -126.85 39.94
C THR A 7 7.94 -125.71 40.97
N PRO A 8 8.08 -125.99 42.28
CA PRO A 8 8.02 -124.97 43.33
C PRO A 8 9.07 -123.85 43.16
N SER A 9 10.24 -124.16 42.62
CA SER A 9 11.30 -123.20 42.28
C SER A 9 10.91 -122.27 41.13
N GLU A 10 10.20 -122.78 40.12
CA GLU A 10 9.68 -121.98 39.01
C GLU A 10 8.55 -121.05 39.48
N CYS A 11 7.68 -121.53 40.38
CA CYS A 11 6.65 -120.68 40.98
C CYS A 11 7.25 -119.53 41.78
N LEU A 12 8.31 -119.75 42.57
CA LEU A 12 9.04 -118.72 43.33
C LEU A 12 9.76 -117.71 42.43
N ALA A 13 10.40 -118.18 41.35
CA ALA A 13 11.06 -117.31 40.39
C ALA A 13 10.06 -116.43 39.64
N LEU A 14 8.94 -117.01 39.17
CA LEU A 14 7.84 -116.26 38.56
C LEU A 14 7.19 -115.29 39.57
N LEU A 15 7.09 -115.65 40.85
CA LEU A 15 6.61 -114.79 41.92
C LEU A 15 7.45 -113.51 42.06
N ALA A 16 8.79 -113.66 42.04
CA ALA A 16 9.72 -112.53 42.12
C ALA A 16 9.59 -111.62 40.89
N VAL A 17 9.62 -112.22 39.68
CA VAL A 17 9.52 -111.50 38.41
C VAL A 17 8.18 -110.75 38.30
N PHE A 18 7.06 -111.39 38.67
CA PHE A 18 5.76 -110.73 38.65
C PHE A 18 5.63 -109.64 39.71
N SER A 19 6.25 -109.80 40.88
CA SER A 19 6.26 -108.74 41.90
C SER A 19 7.08 -107.53 41.47
N ASP A 20 8.21 -107.75 40.79
CA ASP A 20 9.06 -106.69 40.26
C ASP A 20 8.38 -105.99 39.08
N ALA A 21 7.74 -106.74 38.18
CA ALA A 21 6.95 -106.18 37.09
C ALA A 21 5.80 -105.31 37.60
N CYS A 22 5.07 -105.73 38.65
CA CYS A 22 4.06 -104.88 39.30
C CYS A 22 4.67 -103.60 39.90
N ARG A 23 5.89 -103.67 40.46
CA ARG A 23 6.58 -102.51 41.04
C ARG A 23 7.03 -101.50 39.99
N GLU A 24 7.56 -101.97 38.87
CA GLU A 24 7.98 -101.10 37.76
C GLU A 24 6.77 -100.41 37.11
N VAL A 25 5.66 -101.14 36.99
CA VAL A 25 4.39 -100.59 36.50
C VAL A 25 3.81 -99.54 37.45
N ASP A 26 3.82 -99.78 38.77
CA ASP A 26 3.43 -98.78 39.77
C ASP A 26 4.35 -97.53 39.72
N LEU A 27 5.64 -97.71 39.43
CA LEU A 27 6.57 -96.60 39.23
C LEU A 27 6.23 -95.76 37.99
N LEU A 28 5.90 -96.39 36.86
CA LEU A 28 5.48 -95.69 35.65
C LEU A 28 4.15 -94.94 35.86
N LEU A 29 3.20 -95.54 36.57
CA LEU A 29 1.94 -94.89 36.93
C LEU A 29 2.16 -93.67 37.84
N ASN A 30 3.12 -93.76 38.76
CA ASN A 30 3.48 -92.65 39.65
C ASN A 30 4.23 -91.53 38.92
N ILE A 31 5.06 -91.84 37.92
CA ILE A 31 5.71 -90.83 37.06
C ILE A 31 4.66 -90.12 36.20
N GLY A 32 3.68 -90.86 35.67
CA GLY A 32 2.52 -90.27 34.98
C GLY A 32 1.76 -89.30 35.90
N LYS A 33 1.36 -89.74 37.10
CA LYS A 33 0.61 -88.91 38.05
C LYS A 33 1.37 -87.68 38.56
N GLN A 34 2.71 -87.75 38.73
CA GLN A 34 3.50 -86.60 39.16
C GLN A 34 3.61 -85.49 38.09
N ASN A 35 3.46 -85.82 36.81
CA ASN A 35 3.46 -84.84 35.72
C ASN A 35 2.05 -84.28 35.41
N PHE A 36 0.99 -84.84 35.99
CA PHE A 36 -0.42 -84.44 35.79
C PHE A 36 -1.08 -83.76 37.00
N HIS A 37 -0.31 -83.19 37.93
CA HIS A 37 -0.91 -82.47 39.06
C HIS A 37 -1.30 -81.03 38.67
N GLU A 38 -2.51 -80.90 38.11
CA GLU A 38 -3.27 -79.66 38.18
C GLU A 38 -3.67 -79.36 39.63
N LYS A 39 -3.45 -78.11 40.01
CA LYS A 39 -3.86 -77.50 41.28
C LYS A 39 -5.37 -77.57 41.41
N ASN A 40 -5.88 -78.25 42.44
CA ASN A 40 -7.18 -77.94 43.02
C ASN A 40 -7.11 -78.04 44.55
N THR A 41 -6.78 -76.90 45.16
CA THR A 41 -7.10 -76.60 46.56
C THR A 41 -8.53 -76.08 46.63
N LEU A 42 -9.41 -76.71 47.41
CA LEU A 42 -10.15 -76.09 48.53
C LEU A 42 -11.17 -77.07 49.13
N GLY A 43 -11.23 -77.11 50.46
CA GLY A 43 -12.51 -77.24 51.16
C GLY A 43 -12.84 -78.56 51.89
N SER A 44 -11.95 -79.02 52.78
CA SER A 44 -12.34 -79.94 53.86
C SER A 44 -12.93 -79.14 55.02
N ARG A 45 -14.18 -79.42 55.41
CA ARG A 45 -14.63 -79.36 56.82
C ARG A 45 -15.63 -80.47 57.13
N CYS A 46 -15.16 -81.32 58.03
CA CYS A 46 -15.84 -82.40 58.73
C CYS A 46 -16.93 -81.85 59.68
N SER A 47 -17.98 -82.63 59.91
CA SER A 47 -18.35 -83.08 61.28
C SER A 47 -19.66 -83.86 61.27
N GLN A 48 -19.60 -85.12 61.68
CA GLN A 48 -20.68 -85.71 62.48
C GLN A 48 -20.10 -86.82 63.36
N ALA A 49 -19.79 -86.42 64.60
CA ALA A 49 -19.62 -87.35 65.71
C ALA A 49 -21.01 -87.63 66.30
N ASN A 50 -21.26 -88.90 66.58
CA ASN A 50 -22.05 -89.47 67.70
C ASN A 50 -22.96 -90.61 67.26
N SER A 51 -22.44 -91.83 67.25
CA SER A 51 -23.31 -93.03 67.31
C SER A 51 -22.66 -94.28 67.91
N ASP A 52 -21.49 -94.23 68.55
CA ASP A 52 -20.66 -95.45 68.52
C ASP A 52 -20.25 -96.05 69.86
N THR A 53 -21.00 -95.87 70.95
CA THR A 53 -20.76 -96.69 72.17
C THR A 53 -21.16 -98.16 71.96
N LEU A 54 -22.13 -98.42 71.08
CA LEU A 54 -22.53 -99.77 70.67
C LEU A 54 -21.61 -100.28 69.54
N LEU A 55 -21.20 -99.38 68.64
CA LEU A 55 -20.24 -99.68 67.59
C LEU A 55 -18.83 -99.92 68.15
N THR A 56 -18.44 -99.37 69.30
CA THR A 56 -17.15 -99.70 69.93
C THR A 56 -17.10 -101.12 70.49
N GLU A 57 -18.20 -101.63 71.07
CA GLU A 57 -18.24 -103.01 71.57
C GLU A 57 -18.42 -104.03 70.42
N LEU A 58 -19.22 -103.67 69.40
CA LEU A 58 -19.33 -104.47 68.18
C LEU A 58 -18.01 -104.45 67.40
N ASN A 59 -17.32 -103.31 67.34
CA ASN A 59 -15.96 -103.23 66.81
C ASN A 59 -14.98 -104.03 67.67
N LYS A 60 -15.13 -104.13 68.98
CA LYS A 60 -14.22 -104.92 69.82
C LYS A 60 -14.36 -106.42 69.56
N ILE A 61 -15.59 -106.91 69.42
CA ILE A 61 -15.88 -108.30 69.02
C ILE A 61 -15.45 -108.53 67.57
N PHE A 62 -15.73 -107.58 66.68
CA PHE A 62 -15.33 -107.63 65.29
C PHE A 62 -13.80 -107.66 65.19
N PHE A 63 -13.06 -106.76 65.84
CA PHE A 63 -11.60 -106.74 65.89
C PHE A 63 -11.00 -107.94 66.60
N GLN A 64 -11.63 -108.54 67.62
CA GLN A 64 -11.14 -109.81 68.17
C GLN A 64 -11.33 -110.97 67.20
N THR A 65 -12.46 -111.00 66.49
CA THR A 65 -12.73 -112.01 65.46
C THR A 65 -11.82 -111.79 64.26
N LEU A 66 -11.58 -110.53 63.89
CA LEU A 66 -10.67 -110.10 62.83
C LEU A 66 -9.21 -110.34 63.22
N LEU A 67 -8.82 -110.19 64.50
CA LEU A 67 -7.48 -110.57 64.97
C LEU A 67 -7.30 -112.08 64.97
N ARG A 68 -8.35 -112.87 65.28
CA ARG A 68 -8.30 -114.33 65.14
C ARG A 68 -8.23 -114.73 63.67
N TYR A 69 -8.99 -114.06 62.80
CA TYR A 69 -8.96 -114.26 61.36
C TYR A 69 -7.63 -113.78 60.74
N GLU A 70 -7.03 -112.71 61.25
CA GLU A 70 -5.74 -112.18 60.80
C GLU A 70 -4.58 -113.03 61.30
N LYS A 71 -4.65 -113.57 62.53
CA LYS A 71 -3.71 -114.60 62.99
C LYS A 71 -3.84 -115.88 62.16
N ALA A 72 -5.05 -116.28 61.78
CA ALA A 72 -5.30 -117.42 60.89
C ALA A 72 -4.92 -117.13 59.42
N ARG A 73 -4.83 -115.86 59.00
CA ARG A 73 -4.42 -115.46 57.64
C ARG A 73 -2.91 -115.23 57.51
N ARG A 74 -2.21 -114.90 58.61
CA ARG A 74 -0.74 -114.75 58.62
C ARG A 74 0.00 -116.07 58.80
N GLU A 75 -0.64 -117.09 59.34
CA GLU A 75 -0.12 -118.46 59.38
C GLU A 75 -0.91 -119.30 58.37
N ASP A 76 -0.24 -119.97 57.43
CA ASP A 76 -0.90 -120.60 56.28
C ASP A 76 -1.80 -121.78 56.70
N TYR A 77 -3.11 -121.53 56.88
CA TYR A 77 -4.12 -122.56 57.16
C TYR A 77 -5.19 -122.64 56.05
N LEU A 78 -5.61 -123.85 55.68
CA LEU A 78 -6.74 -124.13 54.77
C LEU A 78 -7.97 -124.50 55.61
N GLU A 79 -9.11 -123.84 55.32
CA GLU A 79 -10.40 -124.14 55.97
C GLU A 79 -10.99 -125.42 55.34
N LEU A 80 -11.14 -126.47 56.14
CA LEU A 80 -11.83 -127.68 55.74
C LEU A 80 -13.35 -127.47 55.84
N PRO A 81 -14.17 -128.19 55.05
CA PRO A 81 -15.62 -128.03 55.05
C PRO A 81 -16.33 -128.39 56.38
N ASP A 82 -15.59 -128.86 57.38
CA ASP A 82 -16.04 -129.08 58.76
C ASP A 82 -15.75 -127.90 59.72
N GLY A 83 -15.21 -126.79 59.21
CA GLY A 83 -14.91 -125.58 59.98
C GLY A 83 -13.63 -125.65 60.81
N THR A 84 -12.78 -126.65 60.59
CA THR A 84 -11.45 -126.74 61.21
C THR A 84 -10.33 -126.35 60.24
N PHE A 85 -9.25 -125.80 60.79
CA PHE A 85 -8.13 -125.25 60.04
C PHE A 85 -6.94 -126.22 60.06
N ARG A 86 -6.44 -126.63 58.88
CA ARG A 86 -5.22 -127.44 58.75
C ARG A 86 -4.06 -126.58 58.26
N LYS A 87 -2.89 -126.71 58.90
CA LYS A 87 -1.65 -126.03 58.47
C LYS A 87 -1.23 -126.56 57.10
N LEU A 88 -1.09 -125.66 56.13
CA LEU A 88 -0.64 -125.95 54.77
C LEU A 88 0.80 -126.48 54.78
N ASN A 89 1.11 -127.42 53.90
CA ASN A 89 2.49 -127.85 53.66
C ASN A 89 3.23 -126.74 52.87
N ASP A 90 4.55 -126.65 52.99
CA ASP A 90 5.34 -125.53 52.41
C ASP A 90 5.08 -125.34 50.90
N GLU A 91 4.86 -126.43 50.14
CA GLU A 91 4.56 -126.36 48.70
C GLU A 91 3.17 -125.78 48.36
N GLU A 92 2.19 -125.98 49.24
CA GLU A 92 0.82 -125.49 49.00
C GLU A 92 0.69 -124.02 49.42
N SER A 93 1.40 -123.61 50.47
CA SER A 93 1.56 -122.19 50.86
C SER A 93 2.17 -121.36 49.72
N ILE A 94 3.20 -121.89 49.06
CA ILE A 94 3.84 -121.25 47.91
C ILE A 94 2.83 -121.08 46.75
N LYS A 95 1.98 -122.08 46.50
CA LYS A 95 0.96 -122.01 45.42
C LYS A 95 -0.14 -121.01 45.71
N VAL A 96 -0.60 -120.89 46.96
CA VAL A 96 -1.62 -119.90 47.35
C VAL A 96 -1.06 -118.48 47.22
N LYS A 97 0.18 -118.23 47.69
CA LYS A 97 0.86 -116.95 47.51
C LYS A 97 1.10 -116.62 46.04
N TYR A 98 1.44 -117.62 45.22
CA TYR A 98 1.58 -117.47 43.77
C TYR A 98 0.25 -117.08 43.11
N LEU A 99 -0.86 -117.75 43.46
CA LEU A 99 -2.19 -117.43 42.93
C LEU A 99 -2.68 -116.04 43.35
N GLU A 100 -2.43 -115.61 44.58
CA GLU A 100 -2.79 -114.26 45.06
C GLU A 100 -2.00 -113.18 44.31
N ILE A 101 -0.71 -113.41 44.05
CA ILE A 101 0.14 -112.49 43.28
C ILE A 101 -0.25 -112.49 41.80
N VAL A 102 -0.50 -113.64 41.18
CA VAL A 102 -0.96 -113.72 39.79
C VAL A 102 -2.33 -113.06 39.62
N SER A 103 -3.24 -113.21 40.59
CA SER A 103 -4.51 -112.47 40.63
C SER A 103 -4.29 -110.96 40.68
N ARG A 104 -3.37 -110.50 41.54
CA ARG A 104 -3.02 -109.08 41.67
C ARG A 104 -2.39 -108.53 40.39
N VAL A 105 -1.50 -109.30 39.75
CA VAL A 105 -0.86 -108.98 38.46
C VAL A 105 -1.90 -108.93 37.34
N SER A 106 -2.83 -109.89 37.30
CA SER A 106 -3.91 -109.91 36.32
C SER A 106 -4.84 -108.71 36.48
N ALA A 107 -5.16 -108.32 37.71
CA ALA A 107 -5.97 -107.13 38.01
C ALA A 107 -5.25 -105.83 37.62
N THR A 108 -3.95 -105.72 37.91
CA THR A 108 -3.15 -104.54 37.52
C THR A 108 -2.96 -104.45 36.01
N LEU A 109 -2.67 -105.58 35.34
CA LEU A 109 -2.59 -105.62 33.87
C LEU A 109 -3.93 -105.27 33.22
N LYS A 110 -5.07 -105.72 33.75
CA LYS A 110 -6.39 -105.31 33.25
C LYS A 110 -6.69 -103.84 33.47
N ALA A 111 -6.27 -103.28 34.60
CA ALA A 111 -6.42 -101.85 34.87
C ALA A 111 -5.59 -101.00 33.90
N LEU A 112 -4.35 -101.42 33.59
CA LEU A 112 -3.52 -100.76 32.57
C LEU A 112 -4.07 -100.91 31.17
N LEU A 113 -4.61 -102.08 30.83
CA LEU A 113 -5.19 -102.32 29.51
C LEU A 113 -6.43 -101.44 29.30
N LEU A 114 -7.24 -101.23 30.34
CA LEU A 114 -8.34 -100.26 30.33
C LEU A 114 -7.84 -98.82 30.21
N GLU A 115 -6.76 -98.42 30.91
CA GLU A 115 -6.19 -97.08 30.80
C GLU A 115 -5.63 -96.79 29.39
N ILE A 116 -4.98 -97.80 28.77
CA ILE A 116 -4.47 -97.73 27.40
C ILE A 116 -5.63 -97.64 26.38
N ASP A 117 -6.71 -98.42 26.56
CA ASP A 117 -7.89 -98.40 25.69
C ASP A 117 -8.74 -97.13 25.86
N GLU A 118 -8.86 -96.59 27.07
CA GLU A 118 -9.68 -95.39 27.34
C GLU A 118 -8.98 -94.08 27.00
N THR A 119 -7.66 -93.98 27.22
CA THR A 119 -6.93 -92.71 27.05
C THR A 119 -5.97 -92.67 25.87
N GLY A 120 -5.68 -93.80 25.23
CA GLY A 120 -4.85 -93.89 24.02
C GLY A 120 -3.59 -93.06 24.13
N THR A 121 -2.52 -93.60 24.73
CA THR A 121 -1.27 -92.86 25.00
C THR A 121 -0.77 -92.04 23.80
N ILE A 122 -1.00 -92.51 22.57
CA ILE A 122 -0.66 -91.83 21.31
C ILE A 122 -1.56 -90.62 21.03
N THR A 123 -2.89 -90.72 21.21
CA THR A 123 -3.82 -89.60 20.94
C THR A 123 -3.67 -88.48 21.96
N ALA A 124 -3.35 -88.80 23.21
CA ALA A 124 -3.01 -87.82 24.23
C ALA A 124 -1.71 -87.06 23.88
N LEU A 125 -0.68 -87.78 23.40
CA LEU A 125 0.59 -87.19 22.94
C LEU A 125 0.41 -86.32 21.68
N GLU A 126 -0.38 -86.76 20.70
CA GLU A 126 -0.70 -85.97 19.50
C GLU A 126 -1.46 -84.69 19.85
N LYS A 127 -2.43 -84.77 20.77
CA LYS A 127 -3.15 -83.61 21.26
C LYS A 127 -2.22 -82.63 21.99
N TYR A 128 -1.29 -83.14 22.78
CA TYR A 128 -0.30 -82.32 23.48
C TYR A 128 0.66 -81.64 22.49
N CYS A 129 1.22 -82.37 21.52
CA CYS A 129 2.06 -81.80 20.47
C CYS A 129 1.30 -80.74 19.65
N SER A 130 0.03 -80.97 19.33
CA SER A 130 -0.80 -79.99 18.63
C SER A 130 -1.06 -78.74 19.49
N GLN A 131 -1.21 -78.91 20.79
CA GLN A 131 -1.42 -77.81 21.72
C GLN A 131 -0.15 -76.98 21.92
N GLU A 132 1.01 -77.61 22.07
CA GLU A 132 2.32 -76.93 22.09
C GLU A 132 2.61 -76.20 20.78
N GLN A 133 2.30 -76.82 19.64
CA GLN A 133 2.43 -76.17 18.33
C GLN A 133 1.53 -74.94 18.22
N ALA A 134 0.30 -75.00 18.73
CA ALA A 134 -0.60 -73.85 18.74
C ALA A 134 -0.12 -72.72 19.69
N GLU A 135 0.49 -73.06 20.83
CA GLU A 135 1.11 -72.06 21.71
C GLU A 135 2.37 -71.44 21.08
N LEU A 136 3.16 -72.22 20.33
CA LEU A 136 4.29 -71.71 19.54
C LEU A 136 3.83 -70.75 18.44
N GLU A 137 2.77 -71.07 17.70
CA GLU A 137 2.19 -70.18 16.67
C GLU A 137 1.65 -68.88 17.28
N LYS A 138 1.01 -68.94 18.46
CA LYS A 138 0.62 -67.73 19.20
C LYS A 138 1.83 -66.90 19.62
N LEU A 139 2.91 -67.54 20.04
CA LEU A 139 4.13 -66.83 20.41
C LEU A 139 4.79 -66.18 19.18
N GLU A 140 4.82 -66.86 18.04
CA GLU A 140 5.36 -66.33 16.78
C GLU A 140 4.57 -65.12 16.29
N THR A 141 3.23 -65.19 16.32
CA THR A 141 2.37 -64.04 15.97
C THR A 141 2.55 -62.87 16.94
N PHE A 142 2.71 -63.14 18.24
CA PHE A 142 3.01 -62.09 19.23
C PHE A 142 4.38 -61.44 18.99
N VAL A 143 5.41 -62.23 18.72
CA VAL A 143 6.77 -61.72 18.42
C VAL A 143 6.77 -60.89 17.14
N SER A 144 6.09 -61.38 16.09
CA SER A 144 5.97 -60.64 14.82
C SER A 144 5.23 -59.31 15.02
N SER A 145 4.12 -59.31 15.77
CA SER A 145 3.41 -58.08 16.10
C SER A 145 4.25 -57.12 16.96
N ALA A 146 5.02 -57.64 17.92
CA ALA A 146 5.93 -56.83 18.73
C ALA A 146 7.03 -56.19 17.87
N ALA A 147 7.60 -56.93 16.92
CA ALA A 147 8.61 -56.42 15.99
C ALA A 147 8.05 -55.33 15.05
N GLU A 148 6.83 -55.49 14.54
CA GLU A 148 6.13 -54.46 13.77
C GLU A 148 5.91 -53.20 14.61
N LYS A 149 5.46 -53.35 15.86
CA LYS A 149 5.27 -52.21 16.77
C LYS A 149 6.57 -51.51 17.11
N GLU A 150 7.66 -52.24 17.27
CA GLU A 150 8.99 -51.66 17.49
C GLU A 150 9.46 -50.86 16.26
N GLN A 151 9.21 -51.38 15.05
CA GLN A 151 9.50 -50.65 13.82
C GLN A 151 8.66 -49.37 13.67
N ASP A 152 7.36 -49.43 13.99
CA ASP A 152 6.47 -48.27 13.99
C ASP A 152 6.94 -47.23 15.03
N LEU A 153 7.38 -47.67 16.20
CA LEU A 153 7.88 -46.80 17.26
C LEU A 153 9.18 -46.10 16.82
N ALA A 154 10.09 -46.82 16.14
CA ALA A 154 11.30 -46.24 15.58
C ALA A 154 10.99 -45.16 14.52
N ARG A 155 10.04 -45.41 13.63
CA ARG A 155 9.58 -44.41 12.64
C ARG A 155 8.97 -43.19 13.31
N LEU A 156 8.09 -43.39 14.29
CA LEU A 156 7.48 -42.28 15.03
C LEU A 156 8.55 -41.43 15.75
N GLN A 157 9.59 -42.07 16.28
CA GLN A 157 10.70 -41.35 16.90
C GLN A 157 11.49 -40.51 15.89
N GLU A 158 11.72 -41.03 14.68
CA GLU A 158 12.35 -40.27 13.60
C GLU A 158 11.50 -39.08 13.17
N ASP A 159 10.18 -39.27 13.01
CA ASP A 159 9.23 -38.20 12.67
C ASP A 159 9.19 -37.11 13.76
N VAL A 160 9.20 -37.50 15.04
CA VAL A 160 9.27 -36.55 16.16
C VAL A 160 10.57 -35.76 16.13
N GLN A 161 11.71 -36.40 15.84
CA GLN A 161 12.99 -35.70 15.72
C GLN A 161 13.06 -34.79 14.50
N ALA A 162 12.44 -35.18 13.38
CA ALA A 162 12.33 -34.34 12.19
C ALA A 162 11.48 -33.09 12.49
N LEU A 163 10.31 -33.27 13.10
CA LEU A 163 9.42 -32.18 13.49
C LEU A 163 10.09 -31.23 14.51
N GLN A 164 10.84 -31.77 15.47
CA GLN A 164 11.61 -30.94 16.41
C GLN A 164 12.66 -30.08 15.72
N ARG A 165 13.34 -30.60 14.69
CA ARG A 165 14.31 -29.84 13.90
C ARG A 165 13.64 -28.74 13.08
N GLU A 166 12.49 -29.04 12.47
CA GLU A 166 11.70 -28.06 11.72
C GLU A 166 11.20 -26.92 12.62
N ILE A 167 10.59 -27.24 13.77
CA ILE A 167 10.15 -26.24 14.75
C ILE A 167 11.32 -25.36 15.20
N LEU A 168 12.50 -25.93 15.43
CA LEU A 168 13.68 -25.16 15.83
C LEU A 168 14.18 -24.25 14.71
N SER A 169 14.17 -24.72 13.46
CA SER A 169 14.48 -23.93 12.28
C SER A 169 13.52 -22.74 12.15
N ASP A 170 12.21 -23.00 12.17
CA ASP A 170 11.16 -21.99 12.11
C ASP A 170 11.30 -20.97 13.25
N THR A 171 11.58 -21.43 14.47
CA THR A 171 11.77 -20.55 15.63
C THR A 171 12.94 -19.58 15.40
N ILE A 172 14.05 -20.06 14.83
CA ILE A 172 15.21 -19.23 14.50
C ILE A 172 14.84 -18.22 13.40
N GLU A 173 14.15 -18.66 12.33
CA GLU A 173 13.71 -17.78 11.24
C GLU A 173 12.75 -16.69 11.74
N TYR A 174 11.75 -17.05 12.55
CA TYR A 174 10.82 -16.09 13.13
C TYR A 174 11.51 -15.14 14.11
N THR A 175 12.49 -15.61 14.89
CA THR A 175 13.26 -14.74 15.78
C THR A 175 14.09 -13.73 14.98
N ASN A 176 14.78 -14.18 13.94
CA ASN A 176 15.58 -13.32 13.06
C ASN A 176 14.71 -12.28 12.33
N THR A 177 13.54 -12.70 11.83
CA THR A 177 12.61 -11.76 11.16
C THR A 177 12.06 -10.73 12.15
N ILE A 178 11.74 -11.11 13.38
CA ILE A 178 11.32 -10.17 14.44
C ILE A 178 12.44 -9.17 14.76
N GLU A 179 13.70 -9.62 14.86
CA GLU A 179 14.84 -8.74 15.10
C GLU A 179 15.06 -7.75 13.94
N ASN A 180 15.01 -8.23 12.70
CA ASN A 180 15.11 -7.38 11.52
C ASN A 180 13.98 -6.33 11.47
N LEU A 181 12.74 -6.75 11.71
CA LEU A 181 11.59 -5.83 11.75
C LEU A 181 11.72 -4.80 12.88
N LYS A 182 12.28 -5.16 14.04
CA LYS A 182 12.57 -4.20 15.11
C LYS A 182 13.61 -3.17 14.68
N HIS A 183 14.67 -3.59 13.99
CA HIS A 183 15.68 -2.68 13.44
C HIS A 183 15.09 -1.73 12.40
N GLU A 184 14.35 -2.26 11.41
CA GLU A 184 13.67 -1.45 10.39
C GLU A 184 12.69 -0.43 11.01
N PHE A 185 11.91 -0.87 12.01
CA PHE A 185 11.00 0.02 12.72
C PHE A 185 11.74 1.15 13.45
N GLN A 186 12.87 0.85 14.08
CA GLN A 186 13.68 1.84 14.76
C GLN A 186 14.29 2.86 13.78
N GLU A 187 14.79 2.40 12.63
CA GLU A 187 15.29 3.27 11.56
C GLU A 187 14.20 4.19 11.02
N LEU A 188 13.02 3.64 10.71
CA LEU A 188 11.88 4.44 10.25
C LEU A 188 11.45 5.48 11.28
N ARG A 189 11.46 5.12 12.56
CA ARG A 189 11.13 6.06 13.65
C ARG A 189 12.12 7.22 13.71
N GLU A 190 13.41 6.93 13.59
CA GLU A 190 14.46 7.96 13.61
C GLU A 190 14.37 8.86 12.36
N MET A 191 14.17 8.27 11.19
CA MET A 191 13.96 9.01 9.93
C MET A 191 12.74 9.92 9.99
N ALA A 192 11.63 9.46 10.58
CA ALA A 192 10.44 10.27 10.79
C ALA A 192 10.73 11.44 11.76
N CYS A 193 11.43 11.19 12.86
CA CYS A 193 11.82 12.22 13.82
C CYS A 193 12.70 13.30 13.16
N MET A 194 13.73 12.88 12.44
CA MET A 194 14.62 13.77 11.69
C MET A 194 13.87 14.58 10.64
N THR A 195 12.92 13.97 9.93
CA THR A 195 12.10 14.66 8.92
C THR A 195 11.23 15.74 9.57
N ILE A 196 10.59 15.43 10.71
CA ILE A 196 9.77 16.40 11.45
C ILE A 196 10.63 17.57 11.94
N GLN A 197 11.80 17.29 12.53
CA GLN A 197 12.71 18.33 13.01
C GLN A 197 13.22 19.21 11.86
N TYR A 198 13.63 18.60 10.75
CA TYR A 198 14.09 19.32 9.57
C TYR A 198 13.01 20.24 9.01
N LYS A 199 11.79 19.71 8.81
CA LYS A 199 10.67 20.49 8.27
C LYS A 199 10.24 21.59 9.21
N SER A 200 10.20 21.33 10.53
CA SER A 200 9.92 22.35 11.53
C SER A 200 10.93 23.51 11.45
N LYS A 201 12.23 23.20 11.37
CA LYS A 201 13.29 24.21 11.22
C LYS A 201 13.20 24.95 9.89
N GLU A 202 12.92 24.24 8.80
CA GLU A 202 12.71 24.85 7.47
C GLU A 202 11.57 25.87 7.50
N TYR A 203 10.41 25.53 8.08
CA TYR A 203 9.29 26.47 8.21
C TYR A 203 9.60 27.62 9.18
N ALA A 204 10.28 27.37 10.29
CA ALA A 204 10.67 28.42 11.23
C ALA A 204 11.61 29.45 10.57
N THR A 205 12.61 28.98 9.81
CA THR A 205 13.54 29.86 9.09
C THR A 205 12.84 30.66 7.98
N LYS A 206 11.94 30.03 7.21
CA LYS A 206 11.10 30.71 6.22
C LYS A 206 10.23 31.79 6.86
N LEU A 207 9.57 31.46 7.98
CA LEU A 207 8.75 32.41 8.72
C LEU A 207 9.59 33.59 9.23
N GLN A 208 10.77 33.33 9.80
CA GLN A 208 11.67 34.38 10.26
C GLN A 208 12.14 35.29 9.13
N SER A 209 12.44 34.72 7.95
CA SER A 209 12.81 35.49 6.76
C SER A 209 11.67 36.39 6.29
N GLU A 210 10.43 35.88 6.23
CA GLU A 210 9.25 36.67 5.83
C GLU A 210 8.92 37.77 6.84
N LEU A 211 8.99 37.47 8.14
CA LEU A 211 8.84 38.49 9.18
C LEU A 211 9.91 39.57 9.08
N GLY A 212 11.16 39.18 8.80
CA GLY A 212 12.25 40.12 8.54
C GLY A 212 12.00 41.00 7.32
N ARG A 213 11.52 40.42 6.22
CA ARG A 213 11.13 41.16 5.01
C ARG A 213 10.01 42.16 5.30
N GLN A 214 8.93 41.71 5.95
CA GLN A 214 7.80 42.57 6.31
C GLN A 214 8.21 43.71 7.26
N ALA A 215 9.07 43.44 8.23
CA ALA A 215 9.59 44.47 9.14
C ALA A 215 10.41 45.53 8.39
N ASN A 216 11.23 45.12 7.42
CA ASN A 216 11.99 46.04 6.57
C ASN A 216 11.06 46.90 5.69
N GLU A 217 10.05 46.30 5.06
CA GLU A 217 9.05 47.02 4.27
C GLU A 217 8.26 48.01 5.12
N MET A 218 7.84 47.61 6.32
CA MET A 218 7.14 48.49 7.26
C MET A 218 8.04 49.65 7.69
N LYS A 219 9.33 49.40 7.94
CA LYS A 219 10.31 50.45 8.27
C LYS A 219 10.50 51.43 7.11
N GLU A 220 10.59 50.93 5.87
CA GLU A 220 10.70 51.78 4.68
C GLU A 220 9.45 52.64 4.48
N LEU A 221 8.26 52.04 4.56
CA LEU A 221 6.98 52.75 4.47
C LEU A 221 6.85 53.80 5.58
N SER A 222 7.22 53.46 6.82
CA SER A 222 7.23 54.40 7.94
C SER A 222 8.19 55.57 7.66
N GLY A 223 9.39 55.30 7.16
CA GLY A 223 10.33 56.35 6.74
C GLY A 223 9.77 57.27 5.64
N ARG A 224 9.06 56.70 4.66
CA ARG A 224 8.39 57.48 3.61
C ARG A 224 7.25 58.34 4.17
N VAL A 225 6.47 57.81 5.11
CA VAL A 225 5.41 58.57 5.80
C VAL A 225 6.00 59.75 6.56
N GLU A 226 7.08 59.54 7.33
CA GLU A 226 7.74 60.63 8.06
C GLU A 226 8.35 61.67 7.12
N HIS A 227 8.92 61.25 5.99
CA HIS A 227 9.40 62.18 4.98
C HIS A 227 8.26 63.05 4.40
N VAL A 228 7.14 62.43 4.03
CA VAL A 228 5.95 63.16 3.52
C VAL A 228 5.41 64.12 4.57
N LYS A 229 5.34 63.72 5.84
CA LYS A 229 4.94 64.62 6.94
C LYS A 229 5.87 65.83 7.04
N ALA A 230 7.19 65.63 6.93
CA ALA A 230 8.16 66.72 6.95
C ALA A 230 7.98 67.67 5.76
N VAL A 231 7.73 67.14 4.56
CA VAL A 231 7.43 67.95 3.37
C VAL A 231 6.14 68.74 3.54
N ILE A 232 5.07 68.13 4.04
CA ILE A 232 3.80 68.82 4.30
C ILE A 232 4.02 69.96 5.31
N ALA A 233 4.71 69.70 6.42
CA ALA A 233 5.01 70.72 7.42
C ALA A 233 5.81 71.88 6.83
N GLN A 234 6.80 71.59 5.98
CA GLN A 234 7.57 72.63 5.30
C GLN A 234 6.72 73.43 4.30
N VAL A 235 5.87 72.77 3.52
CA VAL A 235 4.96 73.45 2.58
C VAL A 235 3.98 74.34 3.33
N SER A 236 3.40 73.86 4.44
CA SER A 236 2.54 74.66 5.32
C SER A 236 3.27 75.89 5.84
N ARG A 237 4.51 75.74 6.32
CA ARG A 237 5.33 76.87 6.80
C ARG A 237 5.58 77.91 5.71
N VAL A 238 5.99 77.48 4.52
CA VAL A 238 6.24 78.37 3.37
C VAL A 238 4.95 79.07 2.93
N ALA A 239 3.81 78.37 2.97
CA ALA A 239 2.51 78.96 2.65
C ALA A 239 2.14 80.06 3.67
N GLU A 240 2.36 79.84 4.96
CA GLU A 240 2.16 80.84 6.01
C GLU A 240 3.09 82.06 5.84
N GLU A 241 4.38 81.83 5.58
CA GLU A 241 5.36 82.89 5.28
C GLU A 241 4.94 83.71 4.05
N THR A 242 4.50 83.03 2.98
CA THR A 242 4.04 83.68 1.75
C THR A 242 2.78 84.51 2.00
N ASN A 243 1.80 83.97 2.74
CA ASN A 243 0.59 84.69 3.09
C ASN A 243 0.90 85.92 3.95
N SER A 244 1.78 85.78 4.95
CA SER A 244 2.21 86.90 5.80
C SER A 244 2.89 88.00 4.98
N TRP A 245 3.76 87.63 4.05
CA TRP A 245 4.38 88.57 3.12
C TRP A 245 3.35 89.27 2.23
N LEU A 246 2.42 88.52 1.62
CA LEU A 246 1.35 89.08 0.78
C LEU A 246 0.47 90.05 1.57
N PHE A 247 0.06 89.71 2.79
CA PHE A 247 -0.72 90.62 3.64
C PHE A 247 0.05 91.91 3.94
N THR A 248 1.34 91.79 4.24
CA THR A 248 2.21 92.96 4.50
C THR A 248 2.35 93.83 3.25
N ASP A 249 2.57 93.25 2.07
CA ASP A 249 2.66 94.00 0.81
C ASP A 249 1.32 94.68 0.49
N ILE A 250 0.20 93.97 0.58
CA ILE A 250 -1.14 94.53 0.38
C ILE A 250 -1.37 95.72 1.32
N SER A 251 -1.09 95.59 2.61
CA SER A 251 -1.20 96.69 3.56
C SER A 251 -0.30 97.89 3.18
N ASN A 252 0.94 97.64 2.77
CA ASN A 252 1.84 98.69 2.30
C ASN A 252 1.29 99.41 1.05
N LYS A 253 0.73 98.66 0.09
CA LYS A 253 0.13 99.22 -1.12
C LYS A 253 -1.12 100.04 -0.82
N ILE A 254 -1.98 99.57 0.10
CA ILE A 254 -3.15 100.33 0.56
C ILE A 254 -2.70 101.64 1.20
N ASN A 255 -1.75 101.59 2.14
CA ASN A 255 -1.22 102.79 2.77
C ASN A 255 -0.63 103.76 1.74
N LEU A 256 0.14 103.26 0.75
CA LEU A 256 0.68 104.08 -0.34
C LEU A 256 -0.41 104.71 -1.20
N ALA A 257 -1.52 104.01 -1.45
CA ALA A 257 -2.65 104.53 -2.22
C ALA A 257 -3.30 105.73 -1.52
N ASP A 258 -3.37 105.73 -0.18
CA ASP A 258 -3.90 106.86 0.60
C ASP A 258 -3.02 108.13 0.50
N PHE A 259 -1.72 107.98 0.15
CA PHE A 259 -0.79 109.09 -0.07
C PHE A 259 -0.68 109.53 -1.52
N ILE A 260 -1.32 108.85 -2.47
CA ILE A 260 -1.43 109.34 -3.85
C ILE A 260 -2.40 110.52 -3.80
N PRO A 261 -1.95 111.77 -4.06
CA PRO A 261 -2.88 112.87 -4.16
C PRO A 261 -3.85 112.54 -5.30
N THR A 262 -5.16 112.76 -5.10
CA THR A 262 -6.12 112.94 -6.19
C THR A 262 -5.70 114.17 -7.00
N ASN A 263 -4.60 114.06 -7.73
CA ASN A 263 -4.02 115.12 -8.53
C ASN A 263 -4.96 115.40 -9.70
N ASP A 264 -4.98 116.66 -10.14
CA ASP A 264 -5.71 117.23 -11.28
C ASP A 264 -5.36 116.61 -12.65
N HIS A 265 -4.79 115.40 -12.66
CA HIS A 265 -4.54 114.59 -13.84
C HIS A 265 -5.74 114.44 -14.78
N PRO A 266 -7.00 114.24 -14.33
CA PRO A 266 -8.13 114.22 -15.25
C PRO A 266 -8.36 115.58 -15.93
N ALA A 267 -8.10 116.71 -15.26
CA ALA A 267 -8.21 118.04 -15.86
C ALA A 267 -7.09 118.28 -16.90
N ILE A 268 -5.86 117.88 -16.59
CA ILE A 268 -4.71 117.96 -17.52
C ILE A 268 -4.92 117.05 -18.74
N LEU A 269 -5.50 115.85 -18.56
CA LEU A 269 -5.84 114.97 -19.66
C LEU A 269 -6.95 115.57 -20.54
N ALA A 270 -7.99 116.13 -19.93
CA ALA A 270 -9.08 116.77 -20.67
C ALA A 270 -8.58 117.94 -21.54
N GLU A 271 -7.63 118.73 -21.05
CA GLU A 271 -7.05 119.84 -21.81
C GLU A 271 -6.15 119.35 -22.95
N LYS A 272 -5.36 118.28 -22.74
CA LYS A 272 -4.59 117.64 -23.82
C LYS A 272 -5.50 117.06 -24.91
N VAL A 273 -6.61 116.41 -24.53
CA VAL A 273 -7.59 115.88 -25.48
C VAL A 273 -8.23 117.00 -26.30
N LYS A 274 -8.61 118.13 -25.67
CA LYS A 274 -9.12 119.31 -26.39
C LYS A 274 -8.12 119.84 -27.41
N ARG A 275 -6.83 119.92 -27.06
CA ARG A 275 -5.77 120.38 -27.97
C ARG A 275 -5.60 119.44 -29.17
N ILE A 276 -5.62 118.13 -28.94
CA ILE A 276 -5.52 117.13 -30.02
C ILE A 276 -6.73 117.23 -30.96
N ASN A 277 -7.94 117.40 -30.42
CA ASN A 277 -9.14 117.58 -31.24
C ASN A 277 -9.09 118.86 -32.09
N ALA A 278 -8.59 119.97 -31.53
CA ALA A 278 -8.41 121.20 -32.30
C ALA A 278 -7.41 121.03 -33.46
N GLN A 279 -6.29 120.34 -33.21
CA GLN A 279 -5.31 120.02 -34.26
C GLN A 279 -5.88 119.08 -35.32
N LEU A 280 -6.72 118.12 -34.93
CA LEU A 280 -7.37 117.22 -35.86
C LEU A 280 -8.32 117.98 -36.80
N GLU A 281 -9.14 118.88 -36.28
CA GLU A 281 -10.06 119.68 -37.11
C GLU A 281 -9.31 120.65 -38.04
N GLU A 282 -8.21 121.25 -37.58
CA GLU A 282 -7.32 122.06 -38.44
C GLU A 282 -6.73 121.22 -39.60
N LYS A 283 -6.27 120.00 -39.30
CA LYS A 283 -5.72 119.10 -40.33
C LYS A 283 -6.78 118.59 -41.30
N LYS A 284 -8.02 118.35 -40.84
CA LYS A 284 -9.14 118.02 -41.72
C LYS A 284 -9.46 119.16 -42.68
N ALA A 285 -9.56 120.39 -42.17
CA ALA A 285 -9.79 121.57 -43.02
C ALA A 285 -8.67 121.75 -44.06
N LEU A 286 -7.41 121.54 -43.68
CA LEU A 286 -6.28 121.58 -44.61
C LEU A 286 -6.36 120.46 -45.66
N HIS A 287 -6.81 119.27 -45.28
CA HIS A 287 -6.96 118.15 -46.21
C HIS A 287 -8.08 118.39 -47.23
N GLU A 288 -9.21 118.96 -46.81
CA GLU A 288 -10.30 119.36 -47.70
C GLU A 288 -9.86 120.43 -48.69
N GLU A 289 -9.04 121.40 -48.26
CA GLU A 289 -8.48 122.41 -49.16
C GLU A 289 -7.48 121.79 -50.16
N LEU A 290 -6.62 120.87 -49.71
CA LEU A 290 -5.72 120.15 -50.62
C LEU A 290 -6.49 119.33 -51.65
N LEU A 291 -7.59 118.68 -51.25
CA LEU A 291 -8.45 117.92 -52.16
C LEU A 291 -9.00 118.82 -53.28
N LYS A 292 -9.52 120.00 -52.94
CA LYS A 292 -9.99 120.97 -53.95
C LYS A 292 -8.87 121.39 -54.90
N GLN A 293 -7.67 121.68 -54.38
CA GLN A 293 -6.52 122.04 -55.22
C GLN A 293 -6.10 120.90 -56.14
N TYR A 294 -6.17 119.65 -55.67
CA TYR A 294 -5.90 118.47 -56.50
C TYR A 294 -6.97 118.29 -57.59
N GLU A 295 -8.25 118.45 -57.27
CA GLU A 295 -9.35 118.40 -58.25
C GLU A 295 -9.20 119.49 -59.31
N GLU A 296 -8.81 120.71 -58.91
CA GLU A 296 -8.52 121.81 -59.84
C GLU A 296 -7.33 121.48 -60.76
N CYS A 297 -6.24 120.93 -60.21
CA CYS A 297 -5.08 120.51 -61.00
C CYS A 297 -5.44 119.37 -61.97
N GLU A 298 -6.19 118.37 -61.51
CA GLU A 298 -6.65 117.27 -62.35
C GLU A 298 -7.56 117.77 -63.47
N ALA A 299 -8.47 118.71 -63.19
CA ALA A 299 -9.31 119.33 -64.20
C ALA A 299 -8.48 120.06 -65.28
N ILE A 300 -7.39 120.74 -64.89
CA ILE A 300 -6.46 121.38 -65.82
C ILE A 300 -5.71 120.34 -66.66
N CYS A 301 -5.18 119.28 -66.04
CA CYS A 301 -4.50 118.19 -66.76
C CYS A 301 -5.43 117.52 -67.78
N MET A 302 -6.67 117.20 -67.37
CA MET A 302 -7.69 116.62 -68.25
C MET A 302 -8.10 117.57 -69.39
N ALA A 303 -8.07 118.89 -69.16
CA ALA A 303 -8.32 119.87 -70.21
C ALA A 303 -7.16 119.92 -71.24
N ASP A 304 -5.91 119.90 -70.78
CA ASP A 304 -4.72 119.84 -71.64
C ASP A 304 -4.67 118.54 -72.46
N GLU A 305 -5.01 117.40 -71.85
CA GLU A 305 -5.14 116.11 -72.56
C GLU A 305 -6.20 116.18 -73.66
N ARG A 306 -7.40 116.72 -73.36
CA ARG A 306 -8.45 116.92 -74.39
C ARG A 306 -8.00 117.85 -75.51
N GLU A 307 -7.24 118.90 -75.21
CA GLU A 307 -6.72 119.81 -76.23
C GLU A 307 -5.68 119.12 -77.14
N LYS A 308 -4.77 118.32 -76.55
CA LYS A 308 -3.79 117.52 -77.30
C LYS A 308 -4.47 116.46 -78.18
N GLU A 309 -5.46 115.74 -77.65
CA GLU A 309 -6.27 114.80 -78.44
C GLU A 309 -7.00 115.52 -79.58
N GLY A 310 -7.59 116.69 -79.31
CA GLY A 310 -8.22 117.52 -80.33
C GLY A 310 -7.26 118.05 -81.39
N ALA A 311 -6.02 118.36 -81.03
CA ALA A 311 -4.96 118.70 -81.99
C ALA A 311 -4.57 117.49 -82.84
N HIS A 312 -4.36 116.32 -82.23
CA HIS A 312 -4.05 115.07 -82.93
C HIS A 312 -5.15 114.68 -83.94
N LEU A 313 -6.43 114.78 -83.55
CA LEU A 313 -7.55 114.51 -84.45
C LEU A 313 -7.57 115.47 -85.66
N ARG A 314 -7.31 116.77 -85.44
CA ARG A 314 -7.25 117.76 -86.53
C ARG A 314 -6.11 117.45 -87.50
N GLU A 315 -4.95 117.04 -87.00
CA GLU A 315 -3.83 116.60 -87.84
C GLU A 315 -4.17 115.33 -88.64
N GLU A 316 -4.81 114.33 -88.03
CA GLU A 316 -5.27 113.13 -88.74
C GLU A 316 -6.27 113.47 -89.85
N TYR A 317 -7.22 114.36 -89.58
CA TYR A 317 -8.17 114.83 -90.59
C TYR A 317 -7.46 115.57 -91.73
N ALA A 318 -6.50 116.43 -91.41
CA ALA A 318 -5.71 117.12 -92.43
C ALA A 318 -4.90 116.14 -93.30
N LYS A 319 -4.28 115.11 -92.69
CA LYS A 319 -3.58 114.02 -93.41
C LYS A 319 -4.54 113.28 -94.34
N LYS A 320 -5.72 112.87 -93.84
CA LYS A 320 -6.77 112.19 -94.63
C LYS A 320 -7.27 113.08 -95.77
N PHE A 321 -7.46 114.37 -95.53
CA PHE A 321 -7.88 115.33 -96.55
C PHE A 321 -6.83 115.50 -97.66
N VAL A 322 -5.56 115.67 -97.30
CA VAL A 322 -4.46 115.75 -98.28
C VAL A 322 -4.37 114.45 -99.10
N LEU A 323 -4.49 113.29 -98.46
CA LEU A 323 -4.53 112.00 -99.15
C LEU A 323 -5.69 111.93 -100.15
N ALA A 324 -6.90 112.35 -99.75
CA ALA A 324 -8.07 112.40 -100.62
C ALA A 324 -7.87 113.36 -101.81
N VAL A 325 -7.29 114.54 -101.57
CA VAL A 325 -6.94 115.48 -102.66
C VAL A 325 -5.94 114.84 -103.64
N VAL A 326 -4.91 114.16 -103.13
CA VAL A 326 -3.94 113.44 -103.98
C VAL A 326 -4.62 112.33 -104.78
N GLN A 327 -5.52 111.56 -104.16
CA GLN A 327 -6.31 110.52 -104.83
C GLN A 327 -7.21 111.08 -105.93
N ILE A 328 -7.91 112.19 -105.68
CA ILE A 328 -8.72 112.89 -106.68
C ILE A 328 -7.83 113.41 -107.81
N GLN A 329 -6.68 114.00 -107.50
CA GLN A 329 -5.73 114.46 -108.50
C GLN A 329 -5.18 113.30 -109.35
N SER A 330 -4.81 112.17 -108.74
CA SER A 330 -4.39 110.99 -109.48
C SER A 330 -5.52 110.45 -110.35
N TRP A 331 -6.74 110.33 -109.83
CA TRP A 331 -7.91 109.91 -110.60
C TRP A 331 -8.16 110.83 -111.80
N TRP A 332 -8.05 112.14 -111.60
CA TRP A 332 -8.24 113.12 -112.67
C TRP A 332 -7.11 113.10 -113.72
N ARG A 333 -5.85 112.90 -113.29
CA ARG A 333 -4.72 112.65 -114.21
C ARG A 333 -4.96 111.39 -115.04
N THR A 334 -5.38 110.28 -114.41
CA THR A 334 -5.70 109.03 -115.11
C THR A 334 -6.88 109.19 -116.08
N MET A 335 -7.93 109.94 -115.71
CA MET A 335 -9.06 110.22 -116.60
C MET A 335 -8.69 111.13 -117.78
N ILE A 336 -7.78 112.08 -117.60
CA ILE A 336 -7.23 112.89 -118.68
C ILE A 336 -6.48 112.02 -119.69
N GLU A 337 -5.67 111.06 -119.22
CA GLU A 337 -4.97 110.09 -120.06
C GLU A 337 -5.93 109.14 -120.79
N LEU A 338 -6.89 108.53 -120.08
CA LEU A 338 -7.87 107.62 -120.66
C LEU A 338 -8.81 108.29 -121.68
N ARG A 339 -9.23 109.54 -121.44
CA ARG A 339 -10.15 110.28 -122.33
C ARG A 339 -9.46 111.23 -123.31
N GLY A 340 -8.13 111.26 -123.36
CA GLY A 340 -7.36 112.04 -124.35
C GLY A 340 -7.56 113.56 -124.28
N ILE A 341 -7.76 114.13 -123.08
CA ILE A 341 -8.05 115.56 -122.91
C ILE A 341 -6.74 116.37 -122.97
N ARG A 342 -6.54 117.17 -124.03
CA ARG A 342 -5.34 118.03 -124.19
C ARG A 342 -5.26 119.12 -123.12
N THR A 343 -4.27 119.05 -122.23
CA THR A 343 -4.00 120.12 -121.24
C THR A 343 -3.14 121.25 -121.85
N ARG A 344 -3.59 122.49 -121.60
CA ARG A 344 -3.09 123.72 -122.25
C ARG A 344 -1.80 124.22 -121.59
N LYS A 345 -0.68 124.30 -122.34
CA LYS A 345 0.60 124.88 -121.85
C LYS A 345 0.43 126.35 -121.45
N LYS A 346 0.88 126.75 -120.25
CA LYS A 346 0.87 128.15 -119.77
C LYS A 346 2.10 128.95 -120.21
N ARG A 347 1.83 130.19 -120.61
CA ARG A 347 2.72 131.34 -120.89
C ARG A 347 3.21 132.02 -119.59
N LYS A 348 4.36 132.71 -119.66
CA LYS A 348 5.03 133.49 -118.59
C LYS A 348 4.78 135.01 -118.76
N GLY A 349 4.56 135.76 -117.66
CA GLY A 349 4.48 137.24 -117.58
C GLY A 349 4.58 137.81 -116.15
N LYS A 350 5.04 139.08 -116.04
CA LYS A 350 5.54 139.96 -114.94
C LYS A 350 4.55 140.44 -113.83
N LYS A 351 5.10 140.61 -112.61
CA LYS A 351 5.15 141.75 -111.64
C LYS A 351 3.87 142.57 -111.28
N GLY A 352 3.62 142.70 -109.97
CA GLY A 352 2.81 143.75 -109.34
C GLY A 352 3.27 144.01 -107.90
N ASP A 353 3.54 145.28 -107.60
CA ASP A 353 4.04 145.87 -106.35
C ASP A 353 2.99 146.89 -105.88
N ARG A 354 2.68 146.95 -104.56
CA ARG A 354 2.18 148.14 -103.83
C ARG A 354 2.01 147.88 -102.32
N LYS A 355 2.93 148.47 -101.55
CA LYS A 355 2.82 149.29 -100.31
C LYS A 355 1.66 149.09 -99.28
N LYS A 356 2.10 149.01 -98.00
CA LYS A 356 1.52 149.39 -96.67
C LYS A 356 0.76 150.76 -96.65
N PRO A 357 0.07 151.26 -95.58
CA PRO A 357 0.18 151.00 -94.11
C PRO A 357 -1.16 151.03 -93.30
N GLY A 358 -1.11 150.82 -91.97
CA GLY A 358 -2.26 151.01 -91.06
C GLY A 358 -2.43 149.86 -90.08
#